data_AF-A0A2U3K993-F1
#
_entry.id   AF-A0A2U3K993-F1
#
_cell.length_a   1.000
_cell.length_b   1.000
_cell.length_c   1.000
_cell.angle_alpha   90.00
_cell.angle_beta   90.00
_cell.angle_gamma   90.00
#
_symmetry.space_group_name_H-M   'P 1'
#
loop_
_entity.id
_entity.type
_entity.pdbx_description
1 polymer ?
#
loop_
_entity_poly.entity_id
_entity_poly.type
_entity_poly.pdbx_seq_one_letter_code
_entity_poly.pdbx_strand_id
1 'polypeptide(L)'
;MPRKSTEIRNFKSEAQEADWYATPVGRRQTQREFERAIKDGTLMVNPKGLKIPRTDPKVLAELLARAKEKATQAISLRVSVADIEAAKKIAAKRGVGYQTVLKQAIREGLKKRSA
;
A
#
# COMPACT_ATOMS: atom_id res chain seq x y z
N MET A 1 -21.46 -32.87 -1.03
CA MET A 1 -21.99 -31.61 -0.45
C MET A 1 -22.28 -30.65 -1.60
N PRO A 2 -23.55 -30.37 -1.91
CA PRO A 2 -23.88 -29.33 -2.89
C PRO A 2 -23.34 -28.00 -2.34
N ARG A 3 -22.46 -27.36 -3.10
CA ARG A 3 -21.75 -26.16 -2.64
C ARG A 3 -22.71 -24.98 -2.69
N LYS A 4 -22.81 -24.22 -1.59
CA LYS A 4 -23.63 -22.99 -1.53
C LYS A 4 -23.23 -22.08 -2.70
N SER A 5 -24.16 -21.92 -3.63
CA SER A 5 -24.09 -20.91 -4.68
C SER A 5 -23.77 -19.57 -4.03
N THR A 6 -22.84 -18.82 -4.60
CA THR A 6 -22.60 -17.43 -4.23
C THR A 6 -23.97 -16.73 -4.29
N GLU A 7 -24.49 -16.29 -3.13
CA GLU A 7 -25.73 -15.52 -3.11
C GLU A 7 -25.47 -14.23 -3.86
N ILE A 8 -26.03 -14.12 -5.06
CA ILE A 8 -25.98 -12.88 -5.84
C ILE A 8 -26.88 -11.90 -5.09
N ARG A 9 -26.26 -11.00 -4.33
CA ARG A 9 -26.98 -9.93 -3.63
C ARG A 9 -27.48 -8.93 -4.67
N ASN A 10 -28.78 -8.65 -4.63
CA ASN A 10 -29.35 -7.58 -5.43
C ASN A 10 -29.09 -6.24 -4.72
N PHE A 11 -28.17 -5.44 -5.27
CA PHE A 11 -27.92 -4.07 -4.84
C PHE A 11 -28.96 -3.13 -5.45
N LYS A 12 -29.35 -2.09 -4.71
CA LYS A 12 -30.30 -1.09 -5.21
C LYS A 12 -29.63 -0.04 -6.12
N SER A 13 -28.31 0.08 -6.06
CA SER A 13 -27.51 1.01 -6.87
C SER A 13 -26.04 0.58 -6.98
N GLU A 14 -25.34 1.06 -8.01
CA GLU A 14 -23.91 0.81 -8.22
C GLU A 14 -23.03 1.37 -7.09
N ALA A 15 -23.40 2.53 -6.53
CA ALA A 15 -22.68 3.12 -5.41
C ALA A 15 -22.76 2.24 -4.15
N GLN A 16 -23.93 1.68 -3.88
CA GLN A 16 -24.12 0.75 -2.76
C GLN A 16 -23.33 -0.54 -2.94
N GLU A 17 -23.24 -1.03 -4.18
CA GLU A 17 -22.40 -2.18 -4.53
C GLU A 17 -20.90 -1.88 -4.30
N ALA A 18 -20.42 -0.73 -4.77
CA ALA A 18 -19.04 -0.31 -4.59
C ALA A 18 -18.65 -0.18 -3.10
N ASP A 19 -19.50 0.46 -2.29
CA ASP A 19 -19.31 0.59 -0.85
C ASP A 19 -19.30 -0.79 -0.16
N TRP A 20 -20.15 -1.71 -0.63
CA TRP A 20 -20.19 -3.07 -0.10
C TRP A 20 -18.89 -3.83 -0.39
N TYR A 21 -18.33 -3.72 -1.59
CA TYR A 21 -17.03 -4.32 -1.92
C TYR A 21 -15.87 -3.76 -1.09
N ALA A 22 -15.97 -2.52 -0.59
CA ALA A 22 -14.97 -1.93 0.31
C ALA A 22 -14.99 -2.54 1.73
N THR A 23 -16.11 -3.17 2.14
CA THR A 23 -16.23 -3.80 3.46
C THR A 23 -15.33 -5.04 3.61
N PRO A 24 -15.00 -5.49 4.83
CA PRO A 24 -14.22 -6.70 5.05
C PRO A 24 -14.85 -7.98 4.46
N VAL A 25 -16.18 -8.04 4.42
CA VAL A 25 -16.92 -9.19 3.88
C VAL A 25 -16.88 -9.18 2.36
N GLY A 26 -17.13 -8.02 1.73
CA GLY A 26 -17.03 -7.84 0.28
C GLY A 26 -15.65 -8.22 -0.24
N ARG A 27 -14.58 -7.73 0.40
CA ARG A 27 -13.20 -8.08 0.02
C ARG A 27 -12.89 -9.59 0.09
N ARG A 28 -13.38 -10.28 1.12
CA ARG A 28 -13.21 -11.74 1.24
C ARG A 28 -13.97 -12.49 0.16
N GLN A 29 -15.14 -12.00 -0.25
CA GLN A 29 -15.90 -12.60 -1.33
C GLN A 29 -15.19 -12.42 -2.68
N THR A 30 -14.76 -11.20 -3.00
CA THR A 30 -13.96 -10.92 -4.20
C THR A 30 -12.72 -11.82 -4.25
N GLN A 31 -11.99 -11.94 -3.14
CA GLN A 31 -10.81 -12.81 -3.09
C GLN A 31 -11.15 -14.27 -3.44
N ARG A 32 -12.24 -14.82 -2.90
CA ARG A 32 -12.68 -16.19 -3.21
C ARG A 32 -13.13 -16.35 -4.66
N GLU A 33 -13.80 -15.35 -5.23
CA GLU A 33 -14.22 -15.35 -6.63
C GLU A 33 -13.02 -15.34 -7.56
N PHE A 34 -11.99 -14.52 -7.26
CA PHE A 34 -10.73 -14.53 -7.98
C PHE A 34 -10.00 -15.86 -7.82
N GLU A 35 -9.86 -16.40 -6.61
CA GLU A 35 -9.24 -17.72 -6.38
C GLU A 35 -9.96 -18.85 -7.13
N ARG A 36 -11.30 -18.81 -7.18
CA ARG A 36 -12.10 -19.73 -8.01
C ARG A 36 -11.80 -19.54 -9.48
N ALA A 37 -11.80 -18.32 -9.98
CA ALA A 37 -11.53 -18.04 -11.39
C ALA A 37 -10.09 -18.43 -11.80
N ILE A 38 -9.10 -18.33 -10.90
CA ILE A 38 -7.74 -18.86 -11.11
C ILE A 38 -7.82 -20.38 -11.25
N LYS A 39 -8.48 -21.05 -10.30
CA LYS A 39 -8.58 -22.51 -10.25
C LYS A 39 -9.34 -23.09 -11.44
N ASP A 40 -10.41 -22.42 -11.84
CA ASP A 40 -11.27 -22.82 -12.94
C ASP A 40 -10.72 -22.37 -14.30
N GLY A 41 -9.60 -21.63 -14.32
CA GLY A 41 -8.94 -21.13 -15.54
C GLY A 41 -9.75 -20.04 -16.28
N THR A 42 -10.82 -19.54 -15.67
CA THR A 42 -11.74 -18.56 -16.26
C THR A 42 -11.39 -17.11 -15.91
N LEU A 43 -10.31 -16.87 -15.17
CA LEU A 43 -9.94 -15.53 -14.76
C LEU A 43 -9.63 -14.66 -15.97
N MET A 44 -10.56 -13.77 -16.29
CA MET A 44 -10.43 -12.81 -17.37
C MET A 44 -9.45 -11.72 -16.94
N VAL A 45 -8.16 -11.96 -17.15
CA VAL A 45 -7.12 -10.92 -17.02
C VAL A 45 -7.25 -9.86 -18.13
N ASN A 46 -8.06 -10.14 -19.16
CA ASN A 46 -8.22 -9.29 -20.32
C ASN A 46 -9.61 -9.47 -20.98
N PRO A 47 -10.65 -8.76 -20.52
CA PRO A 47 -11.92 -8.76 -21.23
C PRO A 47 -11.77 -7.86 -22.46
N LYS A 48 -11.54 -8.47 -23.62
CA LYS A 48 -11.48 -7.83 -24.96
C LYS A 48 -10.35 -6.80 -25.17
N GLY A 49 -9.27 -7.26 -25.81
CA GLY A 49 -8.50 -6.44 -26.77
C GLY A 49 -7.52 -5.42 -26.22
N LEU A 50 -7.43 -5.22 -24.89
CA LEU A 50 -6.36 -4.41 -24.32
C LEU A 50 -5.07 -5.23 -24.31
N LYS A 51 -4.14 -4.94 -25.24
CA LYS A 51 -2.76 -5.47 -25.21
C LYS A 51 -2.00 -4.82 -24.03
N ILE A 52 -2.42 -5.08 -22.79
CA ILE A 52 -1.63 -4.74 -21.62
C ILE A 52 -0.64 -5.89 -21.46
N PRO A 53 0.65 -5.69 -21.78
CA PRO A 53 1.65 -6.71 -21.55
C PRO A 53 1.66 -7.04 -20.06
N ARG A 54 1.66 -8.33 -19.71
CA ARG A 54 1.98 -8.74 -18.34
C ARG A 54 3.28 -8.05 -17.96
N THR A 55 3.28 -7.28 -16.86
CA THR A 55 4.49 -6.64 -16.36
C THR A 55 5.56 -7.72 -16.20
N ASP A 56 6.74 -7.49 -16.77
CA ASP A 56 7.87 -8.41 -16.62
C ASP A 56 8.07 -8.71 -15.12
N PRO A 57 8.01 -9.98 -14.69
CA PRO A 57 8.22 -10.37 -13.30
C PRO A 57 9.49 -9.77 -12.68
N LYS A 58 10.55 -9.57 -13.48
CA LYS A 58 11.79 -8.94 -13.03
C LYS A 58 11.62 -7.47 -12.69
N VAL A 59 10.90 -6.73 -13.52
CA VAL A 59 10.58 -5.31 -13.30
C VAL A 59 9.72 -5.16 -12.05
N LEU A 60 8.72 -6.04 -11.88
CA LEU A 60 7.89 -6.05 -10.67
C LEU A 60 8.74 -6.33 -9.42
N ALA A 61 9.64 -7.32 -9.46
CA ALA A 61 10.53 -7.63 -8.36
C ALA A 61 11.47 -6.46 -8.00
N GLU A 62 12.02 -5.78 -9.00
CA GLU A 62 12.86 -4.59 -8.78
C GLU A 62 12.08 -3.44 -8.13
N LEU A 63 10.85 -3.17 -8.61
CA LEU A 63 9.99 -2.16 -8.02
C LEU A 63 9.63 -2.49 -6.57
N LEU A 64 9.35 -3.76 -6.26
CA LEU A 64 9.09 -4.21 -4.90
C LEU A 64 10.32 -4.09 -4.00
N ALA A 65 11.52 -4.41 -4.50
CA ALA A 65 12.76 -4.23 -3.76
C ALA A 65 13.01 -2.74 -3.43
N ARG A 66 12.89 -1.85 -4.42
CA ARG A 66 13.00 -0.39 -4.24
C ARG A 66 11.94 0.16 -3.28
N ALA A 67 10.72 -0.38 -3.32
CA ALA A 67 9.66 0.00 -2.38
C ALA A 67 9.99 -0.44 -0.95
N LYS A 68 10.58 -1.64 -0.78
CA LYS A 68 11.01 -2.16 0.52
C LYS A 68 12.14 -1.33 1.13
N GLU A 69 13.11 -0.87 0.33
CA GLU A 69 14.17 0.04 0.80
C GLU A 69 13.63 1.38 1.32
N LYS A 70 12.51 1.84 0.76
CA LYS A 70 11.83 3.08 1.16
C LYS A 70 10.75 2.85 2.21
N ALA A 71 10.51 1.61 2.62
CA ALA A 71 9.53 1.29 3.64
C ALA A 71 9.92 1.94 4.96
N THR A 72 8.97 2.60 5.60
CA THR A 72 9.18 3.21 6.91
C THR A 72 8.63 2.31 8.00
N GLN A 73 9.41 2.08 9.05
CA GLN A 73 8.97 1.38 10.25
C GLN A 73 8.65 2.38 11.35
N ALA A 74 7.48 2.24 11.99
CA ALA A 74 7.15 3.02 13.17
C ALA A 74 7.95 2.50 14.37
N ILE A 75 8.80 3.36 14.94
CA ILE A 75 9.60 3.06 16.14
C ILE A 75 9.37 4.15 17.18
N SER A 76 9.45 3.77 18.46
CA SER A 76 9.47 4.73 19.57
C SER A 76 10.92 5.11 19.87
N LEU A 77 11.24 6.40 19.82
CA LEU A 77 12.57 6.94 20.09
C LEU A 77 12.46 8.09 21.09
N ARG A 78 13.33 8.09 22.11
CA ARG A 78 13.46 9.23 23.03
C ARG A 78 14.44 10.24 22.44
N VAL A 79 14.01 11.49 22.35
CA VAL A 79 14.79 12.63 21.85
C VAL A 79 14.70 13.74 22.88
N SER A 80 15.77 14.53 23.03
CA SER A 80 15.78 15.64 23.99
C SER A 80 14.73 16.70 23.61
N VAL A 81 14.17 17.38 24.61
CA VAL A 81 13.21 18.47 24.37
C VAL A 81 13.86 19.60 23.57
N ALA A 82 15.14 19.90 23.85
CA ALA A 82 15.89 20.92 23.13
C ALA A 82 16.00 20.61 21.63
N ASP A 83 16.28 19.36 21.26
CA ASP A 83 16.37 18.95 19.85
C ASP A 83 15.02 18.99 19.15
N ILE A 84 13.94 18.62 19.85
CA ILE A 84 12.57 18.73 19.32
C ILE A 84 12.23 20.19 19.02
N GLU A 85 12.53 21.11 19.95
CA GLU A 85 12.29 22.54 19.76
C GLU A 85 13.16 23.15 18.65
N ALA A 86 14.42 22.73 18.54
CA ALA A 86 15.29 23.11 17.43
C ALA A 86 14.71 22.63 16.08
N ALA A 87 14.25 21.37 16.02
CA ALA A 87 13.64 20.81 14.82
C ALA A 87 12.36 21.57 14.43
N LYS A 88 11.52 21.95 15.41
CA LYS A 88 10.32 22.78 15.17
C LYS A 88 10.66 24.15 14.59
N LYS A 89 11.69 24.83 15.10
CA LYS A 89 12.16 26.13 14.58
C LYS A 89 12.66 26.01 13.13
N ILE A 90 13.40 24.97 12.81
CA ILE A 90 13.87 24.71 11.43
C ILE A 90 12.69 24.39 10.51
N ALA A 91 11.77 23.55 10.97
CA ALA A 91 10.54 23.18 10.27
C ALA A 91 9.69 24.41 9.90
N ALA A 92 9.47 25.31 10.86
CA ALA A 92 8.71 26.55 10.65
C ALA A 92 9.34 27.43 9.55
N LYS A 93 10.67 27.55 9.52
CA LYS A 93 11.38 28.32 8.48
C LYS A 93 11.30 27.69 7.09
N ARG A 94 11.19 26.36 7.01
CA ARG A 94 11.22 25.59 5.76
C ARG A 94 9.83 25.20 5.24
N GLY A 95 8.77 25.41 6.02
CA GLY A 95 7.42 24.97 5.66
C GLY A 95 7.24 23.44 5.64
N VAL A 96 8.00 22.71 6.46
CA VAL A 96 7.92 21.24 6.57
C VAL A 96 7.60 20.80 8.00
N GLY A 97 7.17 19.56 8.22
CA GLY A 97 6.97 19.03 9.57
C GLY A 97 8.30 18.80 10.32
N TYR A 98 8.30 18.97 11.65
CA TYR A 98 9.50 18.78 12.48
C TYR A 98 10.03 17.33 12.42
N GLN A 99 9.15 16.34 12.23
CA GLN A 99 9.55 14.95 12.03
C GLN A 99 10.37 14.76 10.74
N THR A 100 10.09 15.55 9.70
CA THR A 100 10.87 15.51 8.45
C THR A 100 12.29 16.02 8.68
N VAL A 101 12.44 17.10 9.46
CA VAL A 101 13.74 17.63 9.85
C VAL A 101 14.54 16.58 10.64
N LEU A 102 13.90 15.92 11.62
CA LEU A 102 14.55 14.85 12.40
C LEU A 102 14.98 13.67 11.51
N LYS A 103 14.13 13.22 10.58
CA LYS A 103 14.47 12.14 9.64
C LYS A 103 15.66 12.50 8.75
N GLN A 104 15.73 13.76 8.27
CA GLN A 104 16.86 14.25 7.48
C GLN A 104 18.15 14.26 8.30
N ALA A 105 18.11 14.81 9.51
CA ALA A 105 19.26 14.85 10.41
C ALA A 105 19.82 13.45 10.72
N ILE A 106 18.93 12.46 10.96
CA ILE A 106 19.33 11.06 11.16
C ILE A 106 20.01 10.50 9.89
N ARG A 107 19.41 10.68 8.72
CA ARG A 107 19.97 10.18 7.45
C ARG A 107 21.35 10.79 7.16
N GLU A 108 21.49 12.10 7.32
CA GLU A 108 22.78 12.79 7.14
C GLU A 108 23.82 12.33 8.16
N GLY A 109 23.42 12.17 9.42
CA GLY A 109 24.29 11.68 10.49
C GLY A 109 24.76 10.24 10.27
N LEU A 110 23.92 9.38 9.67
CA LEU A 110 24.31 8.03 9.26
C LEU A 110 25.27 8.07 8.07
N LYS A 111 24.95 8.85 7.02
CA LYS A 111 25.80 8.98 5.83
C LYS A 111 27.22 9.44 6.16
N LYS A 112 27.37 10.36 7.12
CA LYS A 112 28.67 10.87 7.58
C LYS A 112 29.50 9.85 8.36
N ARG A 113 28.88 8.82 8.95
CA ARG A 113 29.57 7.79 9.74
C ARG A 113 29.80 6.49 8.98
N SER A 114 29.07 6.31 7.87
CA SER A 114 29.21 5.18 6.95
C SER A 114 30.13 5.47 5.77
N ALA A 115 30.64 6.69 5.66
CA ALA A 115 31.63 7.12 4.68
C ALA A 115 33.01 7.16 5.35
#